data_AF-R5L5T0-F1
#
_entry.id   AF-R5L5T0-F1
#
_cell.length_a   1.000
_cell.length_b   1.000
_cell.length_c   1.000
_cell.angle_alpha   90.00
_cell.angle_beta   90.00
_cell.angle_gamma   90.00
#
_symmetry.space_group_name_H-M   'P 1'
#
loop_
_entity.id
_entity.type
_entity.pdbx_description
1 polymer ?
#
loop_
_entity_poly.entity_id
_entity_poly.type
_entity_poly.pdbx_seq_one_letter_code
_entity_poly.pdbx_strand_id
1 'polypeptide(L)'
;MFTVLFQAAGSAALLVIFYLIFKVLCCVSCGIKFCVKDEILPCFFAFYIGVLIHILITGNMYCTVLNENGALYFNIYLGHVDYRLLNLVPFKTIIQQLGDLLGGNFSFSPVLNLMGNILLFAPMPVFIKLCNQKIGNLFAVVITFLCIVFAETVQYFTGRAADIDDVILNMLGAVIALILFDLILRKLKKNRKSNQAEDPIS
;
A
#
# COMPACT_ATOMS: atom_id res chain seq x y z
N MET A 1 5.06 1.15 -19.38
CA MET A 1 3.87 0.87 -18.54
C MET A 1 3.64 -0.63 -18.32
N PHE A 2 3.51 -1.44 -19.38
CA PHE A 2 3.33 -2.90 -19.24
C PHE A 2 4.45 -3.62 -18.47
N THR A 3 5.70 -3.24 -18.68
CA THR A 3 6.86 -3.80 -17.97
C THR A 3 6.82 -3.53 -16.47
N VAL A 4 6.46 -2.30 -16.07
CA VAL A 4 6.36 -1.89 -14.65
C VAL A 4 5.23 -2.63 -13.94
N LEU A 5 4.06 -2.76 -14.59
CA LEU A 5 2.94 -3.52 -14.02
C LEU A 5 3.29 -5.00 -13.87
N PHE A 6 4.00 -5.58 -14.83
CA PHE A 6 4.47 -6.96 -14.76
C PHE A 6 5.49 -7.17 -13.64
N GLN A 7 6.43 -6.24 -13.47
CA GLN A 7 7.41 -6.28 -12.38
C GLN A 7 6.74 -6.13 -11.02
N ALA A 8 5.76 -5.23 -10.88
CA ALA A 8 4.99 -5.07 -9.66
C ALA A 8 4.19 -6.33 -9.31
N ALA A 9 3.55 -6.95 -10.31
CA ALA A 9 2.86 -8.23 -10.12
C ALA A 9 3.82 -9.34 -9.71
N GLY A 10 5.04 -9.36 -10.27
CA GLY A 10 6.10 -10.29 -9.88
C GLY A 10 6.53 -10.12 -8.42
N SER A 11 6.82 -8.90 -7.98
CA SER A 11 7.16 -8.60 -6.58
C SER A 11 6.02 -8.99 -5.62
N ALA A 12 4.78 -8.73 -6.02
CA ALA A 12 3.60 -9.12 -5.27
C ALA A 12 3.45 -10.64 -5.16
N ALA A 13 3.64 -11.38 -6.26
CA ALA A 13 3.60 -12.83 -6.27
C ALA A 13 4.68 -13.45 -5.39
N LEU A 14 5.90 -12.90 -5.41
CA LEU A 14 6.99 -13.36 -4.54
C LEU A 14 6.63 -13.19 -3.06
N LEU A 15 6.03 -12.06 -2.66
CA LEU A 15 5.63 -11.84 -1.28
C LEU A 15 4.50 -12.79 -0.85
N VAL A 16 3.54 -13.09 -1.74
CA VAL A 16 2.49 -14.10 -1.50
C VAL A 16 3.08 -15.49 -1.32
N ILE A 17 4.02 -15.89 -2.17
CA ILE A 17 4.71 -17.19 -2.06
C ILE A 17 5.47 -17.28 -0.74
N PHE A 18 6.23 -16.24 -0.38
CA PHE A 18 6.96 -16.18 0.88
C PHE A 18 6.00 -16.29 2.09
N TYR A 19 4.90 -15.53 2.07
CA TYR A 19 3.85 -15.62 3.10
C TYR A 19 3.30 -17.04 3.24
N LEU A 20 2.95 -17.69 2.13
CA LEU A 20 2.40 -19.05 2.14
C LEU A 20 3.41 -20.08 2.66
N ILE A 21 4.67 -20.00 2.25
CA ILE A 21 5.74 -20.86 2.76
C ILE A 21 5.86 -20.69 4.27
N PHE A 22 5.99 -19.45 4.75
CA PHE A 22 6.06 -19.14 6.18
C PHE A 22 4.86 -19.69 6.94
N LYS A 23 3.65 -19.51 6.40
CA LYS A 23 2.41 -19.98 7.02
C LYS A 23 2.36 -21.50 7.12
N VAL A 24 2.73 -22.22 6.06
CA VAL A 24 2.80 -23.69 6.05
C VAL A 24 3.81 -24.18 7.08
N LEU A 25 4.99 -23.55 7.14
CA LEU A 25 6.00 -23.87 8.16
C LEU A 25 5.45 -23.66 9.58
N CYS A 26 4.80 -22.53 9.85
CA CYS A 26 4.16 -22.29 11.15
C CYS A 26 3.06 -23.30 11.48
N CYS A 27 2.25 -23.69 10.50
CA CYS A 27 1.22 -24.71 10.70
C CYS A 27 1.83 -26.07 11.07
N VAL A 28 2.90 -26.47 10.39
CA VAL A 28 3.63 -27.72 10.70
C VAL A 28 4.27 -27.64 12.09
N SER A 29 4.96 -26.53 12.41
CA SER A 29 5.63 -26.35 13.70
C SER A 29 4.67 -26.26 14.88
N CYS A 30 3.48 -25.69 14.68
CA CYS A 30 2.47 -25.54 15.74
C CYS A 30 1.41 -26.66 15.75
N GLY A 31 1.48 -27.63 14.85
CA GLY A 31 0.48 -28.71 14.71
C GLY A 31 -0.92 -28.20 14.31
N ILE A 32 -1.01 -27.04 13.67
CA ILE A 32 -2.29 -26.41 13.27
C ILE A 32 -2.64 -26.86 11.86
N LYS A 33 -3.90 -27.28 11.65
CA LYS A 33 -4.40 -27.64 10.31
C LYS A 33 -4.45 -26.41 9.40
N PHE A 34 -3.85 -26.52 8.22
CA PHE A 34 -3.92 -25.48 7.20
C PHE A 34 -5.29 -25.51 6.49
N CYS A 35 -5.92 -24.34 6.34
CA CYS A 35 -7.21 -24.18 5.68
C CYS A 35 -7.12 -23.09 4.61
N VAL A 36 -7.27 -23.47 3.34
CA VAL A 36 -7.10 -22.55 2.20
C VAL A 36 -8.05 -21.34 2.29
N LYS A 37 -9.28 -21.54 2.79
CA LYS A 37 -10.29 -20.47 2.88
C LYS A 37 -9.86 -19.33 3.78
N ASP A 38 -9.12 -19.64 4.84
CA ASP A 38 -8.67 -18.65 5.83
C ASP A 38 -7.50 -17.80 5.28
N GLU A 39 -6.83 -18.29 4.24
CA GLU A 39 -5.65 -17.65 3.64
C GLU A 39 -5.98 -16.76 2.44
N ILE A 40 -7.21 -16.79 1.92
CA ILE A 40 -7.60 -15.99 0.74
C ILE A 40 -7.35 -14.51 0.99
N LEU A 41 -7.90 -13.97 2.08
CA LEU A 41 -7.78 -12.55 2.42
C LEU A 41 -6.33 -12.14 2.75
N PRO A 42 -5.58 -12.88 3.61
CA PRO A 42 -4.16 -12.63 3.82
C PRO A 42 -3.32 -12.63 2.52
N CYS A 43 -3.62 -13.52 1.56
CA CYS A 43 -2.95 -13.54 0.27
C CYS A 43 -3.23 -12.28 -0.55
N PHE A 44 -4.47 -11.79 -0.60
CA PHE A 44 -4.78 -10.51 -1.25
C PHE A 44 -4.07 -9.34 -0.56
N PHE A 45 -4.00 -9.37 0.77
CA PHE A 45 -3.31 -8.33 1.51
C PHE A 45 -1.79 -8.37 1.25
N ALA A 46 -1.17 -9.55 1.28
CA ALA A 46 0.24 -9.73 0.93
C ALA A 46 0.53 -9.31 -0.51
N PHE A 47 -0.36 -9.62 -1.47
CA PHE A 47 -0.24 -9.15 -2.84
C PHE A 47 -0.22 -7.61 -2.90
N TYR A 48 -1.18 -6.95 -2.23
CA TYR A 48 -1.23 -5.50 -2.13
C TYR A 48 0.06 -4.90 -1.53
N ILE A 49 0.54 -5.45 -0.40
CA ILE A 49 1.79 -5.00 0.23
C ILE A 49 2.98 -5.18 -0.72
N GLY A 50 3.04 -6.27 -1.49
CA GLY A 50 4.12 -6.49 -2.44
C GLY A 50 4.08 -5.52 -3.62
N VAL A 51 2.89 -5.15 -4.10
CA VAL A 51 2.73 -4.05 -5.07
C VAL A 51 3.18 -2.71 -4.48
N LEU A 52 2.81 -2.42 -3.22
CA LEU A 52 3.25 -1.20 -2.53
C LEU A 52 4.77 -1.13 -2.42
N ILE A 53 5.41 -2.20 -1.93
CA ILE A 53 6.87 -2.30 -1.85
C ILE A 53 7.50 -2.06 -3.22
N HIS A 54 6.90 -2.61 -4.28
CA HIS A 54 7.43 -2.43 -5.62
C HIS A 54 7.40 -0.97 -6.08
N ILE A 55 6.23 -0.33 -5.94
CA ILE A 55 6.01 1.06 -6.35
C ILE A 55 6.86 2.02 -5.51
N LEU A 56 6.91 1.82 -4.20
CA LEU A 56 7.55 2.72 -3.25
C LEU A 56 9.08 2.59 -3.26
N ILE A 57 9.58 1.36 -3.28
CA ILE A 57 10.99 1.07 -3.03
C ILE A 57 11.69 0.69 -4.34
N THR A 58 11.21 -0.33 -5.06
CA THR A 58 11.97 -0.86 -6.21
C THR A 58 11.89 -0.02 -7.48
N GLY A 59 10.90 0.88 -7.59
CA GLY A 59 10.78 1.76 -8.75
C GLY A 59 12.02 2.63 -9.03
N ASN A 60 12.86 2.87 -8.01
CA ASN A 60 14.08 3.67 -8.11
C ASN A 60 15.35 2.91 -7.70
N MET A 61 15.28 1.58 -7.54
CA MET A 61 16.45 0.78 -7.22
C MET A 61 16.73 -0.20 -8.36
N TYR A 62 17.97 -0.27 -8.81
CA TYR A 62 18.41 -1.31 -9.73
C TYR A 62 19.69 -1.98 -9.21
N CYS A 63 19.74 -3.30 -9.32
CA CYS A 63 20.89 -4.09 -8.91
C CYS A 63 21.61 -4.61 -10.16
N THR A 64 22.94 -4.57 -10.16
CA THR A 64 23.76 -5.21 -11.20
C THR A 64 24.73 -6.17 -10.55
N VAL A 65 25.06 -7.23 -11.29
CA VAL A 65 26.12 -8.18 -10.92
C VAL A 65 27.23 -8.00 -11.94
N LEU A 66 28.39 -7.55 -11.48
CA LEU A 66 29.57 -7.38 -12.30
C LEU A 66 30.59 -8.46 -11.92
N ASN A 67 31.29 -9.02 -12.90
CA ASN A 67 32.42 -9.89 -12.65
C ASN A 67 33.69 -9.16 -13.08
N GLU A 68 34.49 -8.73 -12.11
CA GLU A 68 35.77 -8.08 -12.37
C GLU A 68 36.88 -8.96 -11.81
N ASN A 69 37.79 -9.41 -12.69
CA ASN A 69 38.94 -10.26 -12.36
C ASN A 69 38.58 -11.58 -11.63
N GLY A 70 37.41 -12.16 -11.91
CA GLY A 70 36.95 -13.41 -11.29
C GLY A 70 36.23 -13.21 -9.95
N ALA A 71 36.13 -11.97 -9.45
CA ALA A 71 35.33 -11.63 -8.28
C ALA A 71 33.96 -11.11 -8.71
N LEU A 72 32.90 -11.63 -8.08
CA LEU A 72 31.53 -11.19 -8.28
C LEU A 72 31.22 -10.00 -7.37
N TYR A 73 30.89 -8.87 -7.98
CA TYR A 73 30.44 -7.65 -7.31
C TYR A 73 28.94 -7.49 -7.48
N PHE A 74 28.24 -7.42 -6.34
CA PHE A 74 26.83 -7.07 -6.30
C PHE A 74 26.67 -5.58 -6.02
N ASN A 75 26.32 -4.81 -7.04
CA ASN A 75 26.13 -3.38 -6.93
C ASN A 75 24.64 -3.07 -6.83
N ILE A 76 24.26 -2.33 -5.79
CA ILE A 76 22.90 -1.80 -5.61
C ILE A 76 22.96 -0.30 -5.89
N TYR A 77 22.29 0.12 -6.95
CA TYR A 77 22.11 1.53 -7.26
C TYR A 77 20.76 1.98 -6.70
N LEU A 78 20.83 2.93 -5.78
CA LEU A 78 19.68 3.73 -5.36
C LEU A 78 19.60 4.92 -6.32
N GLY A 79 18.40 5.43 -6.62
CA GLY A 79 18.19 6.51 -7.58
C GLY A 79 19.05 7.76 -7.30
N HIS A 80 19.12 8.70 -8.25
CA HIS A 80 20.03 9.87 -8.19
C HIS A 80 20.07 10.53 -6.80
N VAL A 81 21.16 10.26 -6.06
CA VAL A 81 21.33 10.61 -4.64
C VAL A 81 21.72 12.09 -4.47
N ASP A 82 22.05 12.78 -5.57
CA ASP A 82 22.73 14.08 -5.53
C ASP A 82 21.86 15.24 -5.04
N TYR A 83 20.53 15.11 -5.06
CA TYR A 83 19.60 16.16 -4.59
C TYR A 83 18.38 15.57 -3.87
N ARG A 84 18.55 15.20 -2.59
CA ARG A 84 17.41 14.85 -1.73
C ARG A 84 16.70 16.12 -1.30
N LEU A 85 15.45 16.28 -1.72
CA LEU A 85 14.59 17.35 -1.25
C LEU A 85 13.76 16.86 -0.08
N LEU A 86 13.79 17.60 1.02
CA LEU A 86 12.94 17.37 2.19
C LEU A 86 11.97 18.54 2.29
N ASN A 87 10.71 18.31 1.93
CA ASN A 87 9.63 19.27 2.12
C ASN A 87 8.84 18.94 3.38
N LEU A 88 8.98 19.76 4.41
CA LEU A 88 8.19 19.67 5.64
C LEU A 88 7.18 20.82 5.77
N VAL A 89 7.05 21.66 4.73
CA VAL A 89 6.06 22.74 4.72
C VAL A 89 4.73 22.16 4.26
N PRO A 90 3.73 22.03 5.15
CA PRO A 90 2.46 21.43 4.79
C PRO A 90 1.72 22.27 3.76
N PHE A 91 1.01 21.58 2.89
CA PHE A 91 0.22 22.05 1.76
C PHE A 91 1.00 22.73 0.63
N LYS A 92 2.33 22.84 0.72
CA LYS A 92 3.13 23.52 -0.29
C LYS A 92 3.00 22.86 -1.67
N THR A 93 3.23 21.55 -1.72
CA THR A 93 3.22 20.78 -2.97
C THR A 93 1.79 20.59 -3.46
N ILE A 94 0.83 20.39 -2.54
CA ILE A 94 -0.61 20.32 -2.89
C ILE A 94 -1.06 21.62 -3.55
N ILE A 95 -0.77 22.78 -2.95
CA ILE A 95 -1.17 24.09 -3.49
C ILE A 95 -0.49 24.32 -4.84
N GLN A 96 0.79 23.98 -4.98
CA GLN A 96 1.50 24.08 -6.25
C GLN A 96 0.83 23.22 -7.34
N GLN A 97 0.58 21.95 -7.06
CA GLN A 97 -0.05 21.01 -8.00
C GLN A 97 -1.48 21.44 -8.36
N LEU A 98 -2.25 21.95 -7.40
CA LEU A 98 -3.58 22.51 -7.67
C LEU A 98 -3.48 23.80 -8.51
N GLY A 99 -2.51 24.67 -8.23
CA GLY A 99 -2.25 25.88 -9.00
C GLY A 99 -1.91 25.56 -10.46
N ASP A 100 -1.07 24.55 -10.70
CA ASP A 100 -0.73 24.07 -12.05
C ASP A 100 -1.98 23.59 -12.79
N LEU A 101 -2.85 22.83 -12.12
CA LEU A 101 -4.12 22.36 -12.69
C LEU A 101 -5.06 23.52 -13.03
N LEU A 102 -5.22 24.48 -12.11
CA LEU A 102 -6.09 25.65 -12.29
C LEU A 102 -5.55 26.64 -13.32
N GLY A 103 -4.23 26.72 -13.49
CA GLY A 103 -3.54 27.52 -14.50
C GLY A 103 -3.65 26.97 -15.93
N GLY A 104 -4.42 25.90 -16.14
CA GLY A 104 -4.67 25.29 -17.44
C GLY A 104 -3.69 24.17 -17.81
N ASN A 105 -2.75 23.82 -16.92
CA ASN A 105 -1.85 22.68 -17.13
C ASN A 105 -2.51 21.38 -16.62
N PHE A 106 -3.50 20.91 -17.36
CA PHE A 106 -4.16 19.60 -17.13
C PHE A 106 -3.34 18.42 -17.66
N SER A 107 -2.01 18.54 -17.65
CA SER A 107 -1.16 17.41 -17.98
C SER A 107 -1.50 16.22 -17.10
N PHE A 108 -1.35 15.00 -17.62
CA PHE A 108 -1.70 13.78 -16.90
C PHE A 108 -0.89 13.59 -15.60
N SER A 109 0.25 14.29 -15.46
CA SER A 109 1.22 14.12 -14.37
C SER A 109 0.76 14.71 -13.02
N PRO A 110 0.31 15.97 -12.88
CA PRO A 110 -0.15 16.48 -11.58
C PRO A 110 -1.39 15.78 -11.02
N VAL A 111 -2.37 15.43 -11.89
CA VAL A 111 -3.57 14.69 -11.47
C VAL A 111 -3.21 13.30 -10.95
N LEU A 112 -2.38 12.56 -11.70
CA LEU A 112 -1.96 11.22 -11.28
C LEU A 112 -1.12 11.25 -10.01
N ASN A 113 -0.37 12.32 -9.75
CA ASN A 113 0.43 12.42 -8.53
C ASN A 113 -0.46 12.58 -7.29
N LEU A 114 -1.38 13.55 -7.32
CA LEU A 114 -2.36 13.78 -6.26
C LEU A 114 -3.25 12.55 -6.03
N MET A 115 -3.83 11.99 -7.10
CA MET A 115 -4.69 10.80 -7.01
C MET A 115 -3.91 9.56 -6.58
N GLY A 116 -2.69 9.39 -7.09
CA GLY A 116 -1.79 8.30 -6.71
C GLY A 116 -1.55 8.30 -5.21
N ASN A 117 -1.18 9.44 -4.64
CA ASN A 117 -0.94 9.58 -3.21
C ASN A 117 -2.21 9.40 -2.38
N ILE A 118 -3.39 9.78 -2.86
CA ILE A 118 -4.64 9.47 -2.14
C ILE A 118 -4.95 7.96 -2.18
N LEU A 119 -4.81 7.33 -3.34
CA LEU A 119 -5.28 5.96 -3.55
C LEU A 119 -4.30 4.89 -3.05
N LEU A 120 -3.02 5.21 -2.91
CA LEU A 120 -1.96 4.23 -2.64
C LEU A 120 -2.18 3.51 -1.29
N PHE A 121 -2.37 4.26 -0.21
CA PHE A 121 -2.61 3.71 1.13
C PHE A 121 -4.09 3.57 1.51
N ALA A 122 -5.02 3.97 0.63
CA ALA A 122 -6.46 3.85 0.87
C ALA A 122 -6.93 2.42 1.26
N PRO A 123 -6.44 1.34 0.63
CA PRO A 123 -6.87 -0.03 1.01
C PRO A 123 -6.35 -0.50 2.37
N MET A 124 -5.26 0.08 2.89
CA MET A 124 -4.55 -0.41 4.08
C MET A 124 -5.44 -0.58 5.33
N PRO A 125 -6.17 0.45 5.82
CA PRO A 125 -6.99 0.31 7.02
C PRO A 125 -8.17 -0.65 6.82
N VAL A 126 -8.64 -0.82 5.59
CA VAL A 126 -9.71 -1.77 5.23
C VAL A 126 -9.19 -3.20 5.36
N PHE A 127 -8.02 -3.50 4.79
CA PHE A 127 -7.38 -4.81 4.96
C PHE A 127 -7.09 -5.13 6.42
N ILE A 128 -6.58 -4.18 7.20
CA ILE A 128 -6.33 -4.36 8.64
C ILE A 128 -7.60 -4.80 9.37
N LYS A 129 -8.73 -4.11 9.12
CA LYS A 129 -10.02 -4.48 9.74
C LYS A 129 -10.59 -5.80 9.24
N LEU A 130 -10.42 -6.12 7.96
CA LEU A 130 -10.90 -7.38 7.39
C LEU A 130 -10.12 -8.57 7.97
N CYS A 131 -8.79 -8.44 8.09
CA CYS A 131 -7.93 -9.47 8.66
C CYS A 131 -8.14 -9.66 10.16
N ASN A 132 -8.46 -8.58 10.89
CA ASN A 132 -8.81 -8.66 12.30
C ASN A 132 -9.94 -7.70 12.67
N GLN A 133 -11.15 -8.25 12.73
CA GLN A 133 -12.37 -7.50 13.03
C GLN A 133 -12.42 -6.93 14.46
N LYS A 134 -11.52 -7.36 15.36
CA LYS A 134 -11.39 -6.80 16.71
C LYS A 134 -10.66 -5.45 16.71
N ILE A 135 -9.94 -5.11 15.64
CA ILE A 135 -9.25 -3.84 15.51
C ILE A 135 -10.28 -2.73 15.26
N GLY A 136 -10.33 -1.76 16.18
CA GLY A 136 -11.15 -0.56 16.03
C GLY A 136 -10.59 0.41 15.00
N ASN A 137 -11.42 1.34 14.53
CA ASN A 137 -11.06 2.30 13.48
C ASN A 137 -9.82 3.13 13.83
N LEU A 138 -9.72 3.61 15.08
CA LEU A 138 -8.58 4.41 15.53
C LEU A 138 -7.26 3.63 15.38
N PHE A 139 -7.23 2.38 15.82
CA PHE A 139 -6.03 1.54 15.70
C PHE A 139 -5.69 1.24 14.23
N ALA A 140 -6.69 0.97 13.39
CA ALA A 140 -6.46 0.77 11.95
C ALA A 140 -5.84 2.02 11.30
N VAL A 141 -6.32 3.21 11.67
CA VAL A 141 -5.77 4.49 11.20
C VAL A 141 -4.35 4.73 11.73
N VAL A 142 -4.09 4.50 13.01
CA VAL A 142 -2.75 4.66 13.61
C VAL A 142 -1.74 3.73 12.98
N ILE A 143 -2.08 2.45 12.78
CA ILE A 143 -1.20 1.49 12.11
C ILE A 143 -0.91 1.96 10.68
N THR A 144 -1.95 2.40 9.96
CA THR A 144 -1.79 2.93 8.59
C THR A 144 -0.87 4.15 8.56
N PHE A 145 -1.06 5.10 9.49
CA PHE A 145 -0.21 6.28 9.62
C PHE A 145 1.26 5.90 9.84
N LEU A 146 1.55 4.96 10.74
CA LEU A 146 2.91 4.49 10.98
C LEU A 146 3.51 3.84 9.74
N CYS A 147 2.73 3.07 8.98
CA CYS A 147 3.17 2.50 7.71
C CYS A 147 3.48 3.56 6.64
N ILE A 148 2.67 4.62 6.55
CA ILE A 148 2.89 5.74 5.61
C ILE A 148 4.18 6.48 5.97
N VAL A 149 4.35 6.85 7.24
CA VAL A 149 5.57 7.55 7.70
C VAL A 149 6.81 6.68 7.50
N PHE A 150 6.69 5.37 7.76
CA PHE A 150 7.78 4.43 7.50
C PHE A 150 8.11 4.37 6.01
N ALA A 151 7.12 4.28 5.13
CA ALA A 151 7.32 4.27 3.69
C ALA A 151 8.01 5.54 3.19
N GLU A 152 7.53 6.72 3.62
CA GLU A 152 8.11 8.03 3.28
C GLU A 152 9.58 8.12 3.74
N THR A 153 9.85 7.63 4.96
CA THR A 153 11.20 7.58 5.51
C THR A 153 12.11 6.68 4.67
N VAL A 154 11.66 5.48 4.30
CA VAL A 154 12.42 4.57 3.45
C VAL A 154 12.67 5.19 2.08
N GLN A 155 11.66 5.83 1.48
CA GLN A 155 11.77 6.50 0.18
C GLN A 155 12.81 7.63 0.19
N TYR A 156 12.86 8.41 1.25
CA TYR A 156 13.91 9.40 1.45
C TYR A 156 15.32 8.77 1.40
N PHE A 157 15.49 7.62 2.05
CA PHE A 157 16.77 6.92 2.06
C PHE A 157 17.12 6.24 0.72
N THR A 158 16.13 5.88 -0.10
CA THR A 158 16.32 5.29 -1.43
C THR A 158 16.52 6.33 -2.55
N GLY A 159 16.63 7.61 -2.19
CA GLY A 159 16.94 8.69 -3.14
C GLY A 159 15.73 9.41 -3.72
N ARG A 160 14.54 9.28 -3.11
CA ARG A 160 13.37 10.12 -3.44
C ARG A 160 13.35 11.37 -2.56
N ALA A 161 12.68 12.41 -3.06
CA ALA A 161 12.27 13.52 -2.21
C ALA A 161 11.27 13.00 -1.16
N ALA A 162 11.35 13.53 0.05
CA ALA A 162 10.33 13.32 1.07
C ALA A 162 9.43 14.55 1.15
N ASP A 163 8.13 14.32 1.18
CA ASP A 163 7.10 15.37 1.19
C ASP A 163 6.04 15.10 2.25
N ILE A 164 5.88 16.02 3.19
CA ILE A 164 4.82 15.94 4.21
C ILE A 164 3.42 15.91 3.58
N ASP A 165 3.28 16.48 2.38
CA ASP A 165 2.01 16.48 1.64
C ASP A 165 1.63 15.08 1.16
N ASP A 166 2.61 14.22 0.84
CA ASP A 166 2.37 12.84 0.44
C ASP A 166 1.83 12.03 1.63
N VAL A 167 2.33 12.29 2.84
CA VAL A 167 1.80 11.70 4.09
C VAL A 167 0.35 12.17 4.31
N ILE A 168 0.07 13.46 4.13
CA ILE A 168 -1.27 14.04 4.31
C ILE A 168 -2.26 13.43 3.31
N LEU A 169 -1.90 13.33 2.04
CA LEU A 169 -2.75 12.76 0.99
C LEU A 169 -3.02 11.26 1.19
N ASN A 170 -2.00 10.49 1.53
CA ASN A 170 -2.14 9.07 1.85
C ASN A 170 -3.06 8.86 3.06
N MET A 171 -2.90 9.68 4.10
CA MET A 171 -3.79 9.64 5.27
C MET A 171 -5.23 10.03 4.94
N LEU A 172 -5.42 11.03 4.10
CA LEU A 172 -6.76 11.43 3.63
C LEU A 172 -7.45 10.26 2.92
N GLY A 173 -6.75 9.58 2.00
CA GLY A 173 -7.29 8.43 1.29
C GLY A 173 -7.59 7.24 2.20
N ALA A 174 -6.70 6.93 3.15
CA ALA A 174 -6.90 5.90 4.16
C ALA A 174 -8.17 6.16 5.00
N VAL A 175 -8.37 7.38 5.47
CA VAL A 175 -9.56 7.76 6.25
C VAL A 175 -10.84 7.66 5.40
N ILE A 176 -10.82 8.18 4.17
CA ILE A 176 -11.96 8.11 3.24
C ILE A 176 -12.37 6.65 3.00
N ALA A 177 -11.41 5.78 2.67
CA ALA A 177 -11.68 4.37 2.40
C ALA A 177 -12.25 3.64 3.62
N LEU A 178 -11.74 3.93 4.82
CA LEU A 178 -12.25 3.34 6.06
C LEU A 178 -13.68 3.76 6.35
N ILE A 179 -14.01 5.04 6.15
CA ILE A 179 -15.37 5.56 6.32
C ILE A 179 -16.31 4.88 5.31
N LEU A 180 -15.94 4.82 4.03
CA LEU A 180 -16.73 4.18 3.00
C LEU A 180 -16.97 2.70 3.30
N PHE A 181 -15.93 1.99 3.74
CA PHE A 181 -16.03 0.59 4.14
C PHE A 181 -17.03 0.38 5.29
N ASP A 182 -16.97 1.21 6.33
CA ASP A 182 -17.91 1.13 7.45
C ASP A 182 -19.35 1.45 7.04
N LEU A 183 -19.56 2.43 6.15
CA LEU A 183 -20.88 2.75 5.62
C LEU A 183 -21.45 1.57 4.83
N ILE A 184 -20.64 0.92 3.99
CA ILE A 184 -21.03 -0.26 3.22
C ILE A 184 -21.40 -1.40 4.18
N LEU A 185 -20.55 -1.71 5.17
CA LEU A 185 -20.82 -2.77 6.14
C LEU A 185 -22.11 -2.51 6.95
N ARG A 186 -22.36 -1.27 7.36
CA ARG A 186 -23.59 -0.89 8.06
C ARG A 186 -24.83 -1.11 7.18
N LYS A 187 -24.78 -0.72 5.90
CA LYS A 187 -25.86 -0.95 4.94
C LYS A 187 -26.13 -2.44 4.74
N LEU A 188 -25.08 -3.25 4.53
CA LEU A 188 -25.22 -4.70 4.35
C LEU A 188 -25.83 -5.39 5.58
N LYS A 189 -25.41 -5.00 6.79
CA LYS A 189 -25.98 -5.51 8.04
C LYS A 189 -27.45 -5.11 8.21
N LYS A 190 -27.83 -3.89 7.82
CA LYS A 190 -29.22 -3.41 7.85
C LYS A 190 -30.09 -4.23 6.88
N ASN A 191 -29.66 -4.43 5.65
CA ASN A 191 -30.42 -5.17 4.64
C ASN A 191 -30.61 -6.63 5.04
N ARG A 192 -29.59 -7.30 5.61
CA ARG A 192 -29.71 -8.67 6.11
C ARG A 192 -30.75 -8.80 7.22
N LYS A 193 -30.85 -7.81 8.12
CA LYS A 193 -31.88 -7.78 9.17
C LYS A 193 -33.29 -7.54 8.61
N SER A 194 -33.42 -6.71 7.57
CA SER A 194 -34.72 -6.50 6.88
C SER A 194 -35.21 -7.78 6.24
N ASN A 195 -34.36 -8.46 5.45
CA ASN A 195 -34.74 -9.69 4.76
C ASN A 195 -35.07 -10.84 5.74
N GLN A 196 -34.37 -10.93 6.87
CA GLN A 196 -34.71 -11.90 7.92
C GLN A 196 -36.01 -11.58 8.68
N ALA A 197 -36.48 -10.33 8.65
CA ALA A 197 -37.77 -9.95 9.23
C ALA A 197 -38.94 -10.14 8.24
N GLU A 198 -38.66 -10.19 6.94
CA GLU A 198 -39.64 -10.42 5.86
C GLU A 198 -39.88 -11.90 5.54
N ASP A 199 -38.98 -12.81 5.98
CA ASP A 199 -39.16 -14.28 5.94
C ASP A 199 -39.40 -14.90 7.36
N PRO A 200 -40.51 -14.64 8.09
CA PRO A 200 -40.73 -15.27 9.39
C PRO A 200 -41.29 -16.71 9.34
N ILE A 201 -41.72 -17.24 8.17
CA ILE A 201 -42.37 -18.56 8.10
C ILE A 201 -42.03 -19.28 6.79
N SER A 202 -41.23 -20.34 6.88
CA SER A 202 -41.29 -21.53 6.01
C SER A 202 -41.19 -22.78 6.86
#